data_AF-A0A401UPR5-F1
#
_entry.id   AF-A0A401UPR5-F1
#
_cell.length_a   1.000
_cell.length_b   1.000
_cell.length_c   1.000
_cell.angle_alpha   90.00
_cell.angle_beta   90.00
_cell.angle_gamma   90.00
#
_symmetry.space_group_name_H-M   'P 1'
#
loop_
_entity.id
_entity.type
_entity.pdbx_description
1 polymer ?
#
loop_
_entity_poly.entity_id
_entity_poly.type
_entity_poly.pdbx_seq_one_letter_code
_entity_poly.pdbx_strand_id
1 'polypeptide(L)'
;MEISINIIKAVNNNKYVNMKDYDELAFNAKRIWLSEPCNIIFEKNRIYNIKLKSDQVIEGSIIQIGQDEFGFYIVFKRAIVPSQKGELLNNSVFFERQRIPKGYAVLKEVFAPDSIAGGKELIQYCEGQWPNLNGSALSIKKEGSNYIFHLMKGNLGETAVELRLCNVYAEKCIGDDCDNLEYFDKQGIGYLDIKKLDDFNYTIHIQNNFMEFICIDELTYNSVEHRNEVTINCRELNITYYNSFLRGLEEKGIALTKLYSDKDVHYSKADELRSKWLETFTRNIDVSDANLDQCLWHIFSYGKLSCVQREEANADLIKIKKETLYLFFNEGTTCYRLNNAEKFTAENIDYFNDIYVTNEDFTWTYVLTHERVTCGPYFHSN
;
A
#
# COMPACT_ATOMS: atom_id res chain seq x y z
N MET A 1 -17.67 -18.83 8.43
CA MET A 1 -17.76 -20.30 8.53
C MET A 1 -17.14 -20.74 9.85
N GLU A 2 -17.73 -21.69 10.56
CA GLU A 2 -17.21 -22.23 11.82
C GLU A 2 -17.14 -23.77 11.75
N ILE A 3 -15.98 -24.35 12.05
CA ILE A 3 -15.72 -25.79 11.93
C ILE A 3 -15.08 -26.29 13.23
N SER A 4 -15.69 -27.31 13.82
CA SER A 4 -15.07 -28.06 14.91
C SER A 4 -13.94 -28.93 14.37
N ILE A 5 -12.77 -28.86 14.98
CA ILE A 5 -11.60 -29.67 14.63
C ILE A 5 -11.02 -30.32 15.87
N ASN A 6 -10.37 -31.47 15.70
CA ASN A 6 -9.63 -32.13 16.76
C ASN A 6 -8.15 -32.27 16.36
N ILE A 7 -7.29 -31.54 17.08
CA ILE A 7 -5.87 -31.42 16.81
C ILE A 7 -5.15 -32.63 17.41
N ILE A 8 -4.58 -33.48 16.54
CA ILE A 8 -3.79 -34.65 16.95
C ILE A 8 -2.38 -34.23 17.36
N LYS A 9 -1.80 -33.29 16.63
CA LYS A 9 -0.41 -32.87 16.76
C LYS A 9 -0.23 -31.51 16.10
N ALA A 10 0.69 -30.71 16.62
CA ALA A 10 1.13 -29.48 15.98
C ALA A 10 2.63 -29.30 16.18
N VAL A 11 3.34 -28.90 15.13
CA VAL A 11 4.80 -28.64 15.16
C VAL A 11 5.16 -27.48 14.23
N ASN A 12 6.37 -26.96 14.31
CA ASN A 12 6.89 -25.97 13.36
C ASN A 12 6.98 -26.58 11.96
N ASN A 13 6.48 -25.86 10.95
CA ASN A 13 6.45 -26.37 9.59
C ASN A 13 7.84 -26.41 8.93
N ASN A 14 8.82 -25.69 9.47
CA ASN A 14 10.18 -25.59 8.92
C ASN A 14 10.87 -26.94 8.65
N LYS A 15 10.55 -28.00 9.38
CA LYS A 15 11.09 -29.35 9.15
C LYS A 15 10.52 -30.06 7.92
N TYR A 16 9.46 -29.52 7.33
CA TYR A 16 8.68 -30.12 6.24
C TYR A 16 8.72 -29.29 4.96
N VAL A 17 9.55 -28.25 4.93
CA VAL A 17 9.64 -27.29 3.83
C VAL A 17 11.06 -27.34 3.29
N ASN A 18 11.20 -27.38 1.97
CA ASN A 18 12.50 -27.30 1.32
C ASN A 18 13.06 -25.87 1.44
N MET A 19 14.36 -25.68 1.15
CA MET A 19 14.97 -24.34 1.29
C MET A 19 14.36 -23.30 0.33
N LYS A 20 13.82 -23.73 -0.82
CA LYS A 20 13.26 -22.84 -1.85
C LYS A 20 11.95 -22.19 -1.39
N ASP A 21 11.15 -22.91 -0.61
CA ASP A 21 9.81 -22.47 -0.18
C ASP A 21 9.79 -21.97 1.29
N TYR A 22 10.98 -21.79 1.89
CA TYR A 22 11.13 -21.55 3.34
C TYR A 22 10.42 -20.26 3.79
N ASP A 23 10.62 -19.15 3.10
CA ASP A 23 10.07 -17.85 3.53
C ASP A 23 8.53 -17.83 3.47
N GLU A 24 7.95 -18.51 2.49
CA GLU A 24 6.51 -18.59 2.32
C GLU A 24 5.89 -19.56 3.34
N LEU A 25 6.43 -20.78 3.43
CA LEU A 25 5.78 -21.91 4.11
C LEU A 25 6.36 -22.26 5.49
N ALA A 26 7.60 -21.89 5.80
CA ALA A 26 8.26 -22.28 7.05
C ALA A 26 8.17 -21.20 8.13
N PHE A 27 8.43 -19.94 7.77
CA PHE A 27 8.55 -18.84 8.74
C PHE A 27 7.22 -18.56 9.45
N ASN A 28 7.23 -18.59 10.79
CA ASN A 28 6.05 -18.34 11.64
C ASN A 28 4.85 -19.27 11.34
N ALA A 29 5.10 -20.46 10.82
CA ALA A 29 4.07 -21.41 10.40
C ALA A 29 4.09 -22.70 11.24
N LYS A 30 2.90 -23.18 11.59
CA LYS A 30 2.69 -24.47 12.27
C LYS A 30 2.03 -25.43 11.31
N ARG A 31 2.57 -26.65 11.24
CA ARG A 31 1.84 -27.80 10.67
C ARG A 31 0.98 -28.39 11.77
N ILE A 32 -0.33 -28.42 11.55
CA ILE A 32 -1.33 -28.89 12.51
C ILE A 32 -2.04 -30.10 11.89
N TRP A 33 -1.85 -31.27 12.47
CA TRP A 33 -2.54 -32.49 12.06
C TRP A 33 -3.89 -32.61 12.74
N LEU A 34 -4.89 -33.02 11.95
CA LEU A 34 -6.29 -33.12 12.32
C LEU A 34 -6.73 -34.58 12.27
N SER A 35 -7.72 -34.96 13.08
CA SER A 35 -8.25 -36.33 13.08
C SER A 35 -9.08 -36.70 11.86
N GLU A 36 -9.51 -35.72 11.10
CA GLU A 36 -10.32 -35.87 9.90
C GLU A 36 -10.02 -34.75 8.89
N PRO A 37 -10.33 -34.94 7.60
CA PRO A 37 -10.20 -33.88 6.62
C PRO A 37 -11.03 -32.66 7.01
N CYS A 38 -10.50 -31.46 6.77
CA CYS A 38 -11.22 -30.23 7.00
C CYS A 38 -11.57 -29.57 5.67
N ASN A 39 -12.86 -29.45 5.39
CA ASN A 39 -13.36 -28.83 4.15
C ASN A 39 -13.31 -27.31 4.28
N ILE A 40 -12.12 -26.74 4.12
CA ILE A 40 -11.87 -25.29 4.17
C ILE A 40 -11.43 -24.81 2.79
N ILE A 41 -11.89 -23.64 2.40
CA ILE A 41 -11.40 -22.95 1.21
C ILE A 41 -10.04 -22.34 1.53
N PHE A 42 -8.99 -22.89 0.93
CA PHE A 42 -7.64 -22.36 1.06
C PHE A 42 -7.41 -21.22 0.06
N GLU A 43 -7.37 -19.98 0.56
CA GLU A 43 -7.04 -18.78 -0.20
C GLU A 43 -6.12 -17.88 0.63
N LYS A 44 -5.06 -17.34 0.01
CA LYS A 44 -3.99 -16.58 0.71
C LYS A 44 -4.49 -15.37 1.51
N ASN A 45 -5.64 -14.80 1.13
CA ASN A 45 -6.17 -13.57 1.73
C ASN A 45 -7.21 -13.79 2.83
N ARG A 46 -7.46 -15.04 3.25
CA ARG A 46 -8.40 -15.35 4.33
C ARG A 46 -7.70 -15.42 5.68
N ILE A 47 -8.36 -14.91 6.72
CA ILE A 47 -7.91 -15.00 8.12
C ILE A 47 -8.89 -15.87 8.91
N TYR A 48 -8.31 -16.72 9.75
CA TYR A 48 -8.98 -17.68 10.59
C TYR A 48 -8.53 -17.55 12.05
N ASN A 49 -9.45 -17.83 12.95
CA ASN A 49 -9.20 -18.01 14.38
C ASN A 49 -9.28 -19.49 14.73
N ILE A 50 -8.23 -20.00 15.37
CA ILE A 50 -8.24 -21.29 16.08
C ILE A 50 -8.52 -20.99 17.56
N LYS A 51 -9.74 -21.26 18.01
CA LYS A 51 -10.14 -21.18 19.41
C LYS A 51 -9.92 -22.55 20.08
N LEU A 52 -8.99 -22.60 21.03
CA LEU A 52 -8.66 -23.80 21.79
C LEU A 52 -9.64 -24.01 22.95
N LYS A 53 -9.68 -25.22 23.52
CA LYS A 53 -10.49 -25.52 24.72
C LYS A 53 -10.17 -24.65 25.94
N SER A 54 -8.96 -24.08 26.01
CA SER A 54 -8.56 -23.14 27.06
C SER A 54 -9.11 -21.71 26.84
N ASP A 55 -9.98 -21.51 25.86
CA ASP A 55 -10.44 -20.21 25.34
C ASP A 55 -9.35 -19.34 24.71
N GLN A 56 -8.12 -19.84 24.61
CA GLN A 56 -7.06 -19.18 23.86
C GLN A 56 -7.43 -19.15 22.36
N VAL A 57 -7.33 -17.97 21.75
CA VAL A 57 -7.53 -17.76 20.31
C VAL A 57 -6.20 -17.50 19.62
N ILE A 58 -5.98 -18.17 18.50
CA ILE A 58 -4.81 -17.96 17.64
C ILE A 58 -5.31 -17.54 16.26
N GLU A 59 -4.94 -16.34 15.83
CA GLU A 59 -5.33 -15.78 14.54
C GLU A 59 -4.25 -16.01 13.48
N GLY A 60 -4.65 -16.30 12.24
CA GLY A 60 -3.73 -16.55 11.14
C GLY A 60 -4.37 -17.03 9.86
N SER A 61 -3.54 -17.23 8.86
CA SER A 61 -3.94 -17.73 7.54
C SER A 61 -3.59 -19.20 7.43
N ILE A 62 -4.47 -19.96 6.79
CA ILE A 62 -4.11 -21.28 6.29
C ILE A 62 -3.40 -21.07 4.97
N ILE A 63 -2.17 -21.56 4.84
CA ILE A 63 -1.33 -21.38 3.64
C ILE A 63 -1.15 -22.68 2.84
N GLN A 64 -1.59 -23.81 3.39
CA GLN A 64 -1.57 -25.11 2.73
C GLN A 64 -2.48 -26.09 3.47
N ILE A 65 -3.07 -27.03 2.71
CA ILE A 65 -3.80 -28.19 3.24
C ILE A 65 -3.21 -29.43 2.56
N GLY A 66 -3.06 -30.53 3.29
CA GLY A 66 -2.55 -31.76 2.70
C GLY A 66 -2.78 -32.97 3.58
N GLN A 67 -2.20 -34.09 3.13
CA GLN A 67 -2.19 -35.34 3.86
C GLN A 67 -0.78 -35.93 3.78
N ASP A 68 -0.27 -36.45 4.89
CA ASP A 68 0.99 -37.19 4.96
C ASP A 68 0.81 -38.46 5.82
N GLU A 69 1.91 -39.14 6.13
CA GLU A 69 1.92 -40.38 6.93
C GLU A 69 1.32 -40.22 8.35
N PHE A 70 1.20 -38.99 8.86
CA PHE A 70 0.59 -38.71 10.16
C PHE A 70 -0.90 -38.30 10.04
N GLY A 71 -1.45 -38.24 8.82
CA GLY A 71 -2.85 -37.92 8.54
C GLY A 71 -3.03 -36.58 7.83
N PHE A 72 -4.24 -36.02 7.94
CA PHE A 72 -4.59 -34.72 7.35
C PHE A 72 -3.95 -33.59 8.14
N TYR A 73 -3.46 -32.56 7.44
CA TYR A 73 -2.88 -31.39 8.08
C TYR A 73 -3.27 -30.09 7.38
N ILE A 74 -3.20 -29.02 8.15
CA ILE A 74 -3.15 -27.64 7.67
C ILE A 74 -1.79 -27.03 8.03
N VAL A 75 -1.29 -26.16 7.17
CA VAL A 75 -0.19 -25.25 7.53
C VAL A 75 -0.81 -23.91 7.88
N PHE A 76 -0.72 -23.56 9.15
CA PHE A 76 -1.29 -22.34 9.72
C PHE A 76 -0.18 -21.33 10.00
N LYS A 77 -0.19 -20.22 9.27
CA LYS A 77 0.74 -19.10 9.44
C LYS A 77 0.08 -18.04 10.29
N ARG A 78 0.66 -17.74 11.44
CA ARG A 78 0.08 -16.76 12.37
C ARG A 78 0.03 -15.37 11.72
N ALA A 79 -1.10 -14.69 11.87
CA ALA A 79 -1.22 -13.30 11.47
C ALA A 79 -0.26 -12.49 12.34
N ILE A 80 0.62 -11.71 11.71
CA ILE A 80 1.52 -10.83 12.45
C ILE A 80 0.64 -9.68 12.94
N VAL A 81 0.29 -9.71 14.23
CA VAL A 81 -0.44 -8.62 14.88
C VAL A 81 0.52 -7.43 15.00
N PRO A 82 0.27 -6.28 14.36
CA PRO A 82 1.30 -5.26 14.20
C PRO A 82 1.67 -4.45 15.44
N SER A 83 0.92 -4.57 16.54
CA SER A 83 1.38 -4.10 17.85
C SER A 83 2.70 -4.76 18.28
N GLN A 84 3.12 -5.82 17.59
CA GLN A 84 4.39 -6.52 17.77
C GLN A 84 5.41 -6.23 16.66
N LYS A 85 5.18 -5.24 15.77
CA LYS A 85 6.10 -4.92 14.68
C LYS A 85 7.45 -4.36 15.16
N GLY A 86 7.50 -3.65 16.29
CA GLY A 86 8.76 -3.27 16.96
C GLY A 86 9.44 -4.44 17.68
N GLU A 87 8.68 -5.46 18.05
CA GLU A 87 9.14 -6.67 18.74
C GLU A 87 9.34 -7.87 17.79
N LEU A 88 9.34 -7.66 16.46
CA LEU A 88 9.27 -8.74 15.43
C LEU A 88 10.34 -9.80 15.55
N LEU A 89 11.52 -9.45 16.06
CA LEU A 89 12.59 -10.41 16.27
C LEU A 89 12.30 -11.35 17.45
N ASN A 90 11.56 -10.91 18.46
CA ASN A 90 11.26 -11.71 19.64
C ASN A 90 9.93 -12.47 19.51
N ASN A 91 8.87 -11.85 18.98
CA ASN A 91 7.53 -12.46 18.98
C ASN A 91 7.27 -13.51 17.90
N SER A 92 7.89 -13.38 16.72
CA SER A 92 7.88 -14.46 15.72
C SER A 92 8.53 -15.73 16.29
N VAL A 93 9.66 -15.57 16.97
CA VAL A 93 10.35 -16.61 17.73
C VAL A 93 9.47 -17.15 18.87
N PHE A 94 8.70 -16.30 19.56
CA PHE A 94 7.75 -16.76 20.59
C PHE A 94 6.66 -17.66 20.00
N PHE A 95 6.10 -17.36 18.82
CA PHE A 95 5.13 -18.26 18.21
C PHE A 95 5.77 -19.57 17.75
N GLU A 96 6.97 -19.52 17.16
CA GLU A 96 7.73 -20.74 16.84
C GLU A 96 7.94 -21.62 18.07
N ARG A 97 8.08 -21.01 19.26
CA ARG A 97 8.18 -21.72 20.54
C ARG A 97 6.83 -22.11 21.13
N GLN A 98 5.76 -21.39 20.83
CA GLN A 98 4.44 -21.64 21.40
C GLN A 98 3.87 -22.97 20.88
N ARG A 99 3.48 -23.83 21.81
CA ARG A 99 2.88 -25.12 21.51
C ARG A 99 1.37 -24.95 21.32
N ILE A 100 0.86 -25.37 20.17
CA ILE A 100 -0.58 -25.57 20.00
C ILE A 100 -0.91 -26.93 20.65
N PRO A 101 -1.74 -26.98 21.70
CA PRO A 101 -2.05 -28.21 22.41
C PRO A 101 -2.89 -29.14 21.55
N LYS A 102 -2.85 -30.44 21.89
CA LYS A 102 -3.73 -31.44 21.29
C LYS A 102 -5.15 -31.29 21.84
N GLY A 103 -6.11 -31.79 21.08
CA GLY A 103 -7.51 -31.89 21.49
C GLY A 103 -8.43 -30.99 20.67
N TYR A 104 -9.62 -30.77 21.22
CA TYR A 104 -10.68 -30.02 20.56
C TYR A 104 -10.33 -28.54 20.38
N ALA A 105 -10.63 -28.03 19.19
CA ALA A 105 -10.57 -26.62 18.86
C ALA A 105 -11.69 -26.25 17.86
N VAL A 106 -11.98 -24.97 17.77
CA VAL A 106 -12.92 -24.41 16.78
C VAL A 106 -12.11 -23.54 15.82
N LEU A 107 -12.22 -23.82 14.53
CA LEU A 107 -11.69 -22.99 13.48
C LEU A 107 -12.81 -22.10 12.93
N LYS A 108 -12.66 -20.78 13.05
CA LYS A 108 -13.63 -19.80 12.57
C LYS A 108 -12.97 -18.86 11.56
N GLU A 109 -13.54 -18.74 10.38
CA GLU A 109 -13.16 -17.70 9.42
C GLU A 109 -13.61 -16.33 9.96
N VAL A 110 -12.68 -15.39 10.08
CA VAL A 110 -12.92 -14.04 10.63
C VAL A 110 -12.70 -12.92 9.61
N PHE A 111 -12.06 -13.24 8.50
CA PHE A 111 -11.94 -12.32 7.37
C PHE A 111 -11.88 -13.10 6.05
N ALA A 112 -12.73 -12.70 5.12
CA ALA A 112 -12.79 -13.20 3.75
C ALA A 112 -13.13 -12.01 2.85
N PRO A 113 -12.17 -11.50 2.07
CA PRO A 113 -12.35 -10.36 1.17
C PRO A 113 -13.54 -10.45 0.22
N ASP A 114 -13.79 -11.64 -0.32
CA ASP A 114 -14.90 -11.93 -1.23
C ASP A 114 -16.26 -11.89 -0.53
N SER A 115 -16.28 -11.93 0.80
CA SER A 115 -17.48 -11.73 1.61
C SER A 115 -17.79 -10.25 1.90
N ILE A 116 -16.98 -9.33 1.38
CA ILE A 116 -17.13 -7.87 1.49
C ILE A 116 -17.46 -7.32 0.10
N ALA A 117 -18.47 -6.46 0.01
CA ALA A 117 -18.83 -5.82 -1.26
C ALA A 117 -17.63 -5.03 -1.81
N GLY A 118 -17.20 -5.35 -3.04
CA GLY A 118 -16.05 -4.75 -3.71
C GLY A 118 -14.68 -5.32 -3.32
N GLY A 119 -14.61 -6.21 -2.31
CA GLY A 119 -13.35 -6.79 -1.86
C GLY A 119 -12.77 -7.80 -2.84
N LYS A 120 -13.61 -8.54 -3.57
CA LYS A 120 -13.15 -9.49 -4.60
C LYS A 120 -12.52 -8.77 -5.79
N GLU A 121 -13.16 -7.70 -6.24
CA GLU A 121 -12.71 -6.85 -7.34
C GLU A 121 -11.36 -6.21 -6.99
N LEU A 122 -11.22 -5.71 -5.75
CA LEU A 122 -9.97 -5.14 -5.27
C LEU A 122 -8.84 -6.18 -5.26
N ILE A 123 -9.08 -7.42 -4.82
CA ILE A 123 -8.08 -8.49 -4.93
C ILE A 123 -7.69 -8.76 -6.37
N GLN A 124 -8.68 -8.85 -7.27
CA GLN A 124 -8.42 -9.15 -8.67
C GLN A 124 -7.53 -8.06 -9.29
N TYR A 125 -7.75 -6.80 -8.93
CA TYR A 125 -6.90 -5.69 -9.31
C TYR A 125 -5.49 -5.80 -8.72
N CYS A 126 -5.37 -6.20 -7.45
CA CYS A 126 -4.09 -6.44 -6.78
C CYS A 126 -3.48 -7.83 -7.08
N GLU A 127 -3.69 -8.34 -8.30
CA GLU A 127 -3.12 -9.61 -8.80
C GLU A 127 -3.31 -10.82 -7.87
N GLY A 128 -4.47 -10.89 -7.20
CA GLY A 128 -4.78 -11.99 -6.29
C GLY A 128 -4.30 -11.78 -4.85
N GLN A 129 -3.71 -10.63 -4.52
CA GLN A 129 -3.29 -10.29 -3.17
C GLN A 129 -4.24 -9.26 -2.55
N TRP A 130 -4.49 -9.36 -1.24
CA TRP A 130 -5.17 -8.28 -0.52
C TRP A 130 -4.23 -7.06 -0.44
N PRO A 131 -4.69 -5.84 -0.76
CA PRO A 131 -3.83 -4.68 -0.74
C PRO A 131 -3.30 -4.40 0.66
N ASN A 132 -2.02 -4.05 0.74
CA ASN A 132 -1.43 -3.55 1.96
C ASN A 132 -1.80 -2.07 2.13
N LEU A 133 -2.79 -1.80 2.97
CA LEU A 133 -3.29 -0.45 3.23
C LEU A 133 -2.42 0.32 4.24
N ASN A 134 -1.38 -0.30 4.79
CA ASN A 134 -0.47 0.35 5.74
C ASN A 134 0.37 1.45 5.06
N GLY A 135 0.60 2.54 5.77
CA GLY A 135 1.30 3.74 5.29
C GLY A 135 0.45 4.66 4.41
N SER A 136 -0.82 4.30 4.16
CA SER A 136 -1.73 5.16 3.38
C SER A 136 -2.10 6.39 4.19
N ALA A 137 -2.21 7.55 3.53
CA ALA A 137 -2.89 8.70 4.09
C ALA A 137 -4.40 8.39 4.14
N LEU A 138 -5.01 8.62 5.30
CA LEU A 138 -6.44 8.45 5.50
C LEU A 138 -7.12 9.81 5.50
N SER A 139 -8.18 9.99 4.73
CA SER A 139 -9.11 11.11 4.90
C SER A 139 -10.51 10.61 5.24
N ILE A 140 -11.21 11.33 6.10
CA ILE A 140 -12.45 10.87 6.71
C ILE A 140 -13.58 11.84 6.41
N LYS A 141 -14.69 11.32 5.89
CA LYS A 141 -15.93 12.07 5.73
C LYS A 141 -17.06 11.39 6.52
N LYS A 142 -17.75 12.16 7.36
CA LYS A 142 -18.89 11.70 8.14
C LYS A 142 -20.21 12.14 7.49
N GLU A 143 -21.13 11.21 7.34
CA GLU A 143 -22.48 11.43 6.79
C GLU A 143 -23.52 10.78 7.70
N GLY A 144 -23.93 11.49 8.75
CA GLY A 144 -24.82 10.93 9.79
C GLY A 144 -24.15 9.81 10.58
N SER A 145 -24.71 8.59 10.52
CA SER A 145 -24.13 7.37 11.11
C SER A 145 -23.19 6.61 10.17
N ASN A 146 -22.82 7.21 9.04
CA ASN A 146 -21.94 6.59 8.05
C ASN A 146 -20.58 7.29 8.05
N TYR A 147 -19.53 6.51 7.82
CA TYR A 147 -18.18 7.01 7.58
C TYR A 147 -17.72 6.60 6.19
N ILE A 148 -17.03 7.51 5.52
CA ILE A 148 -16.33 7.24 4.26
C ILE A 148 -14.85 7.52 4.51
N PHE A 149 -14.04 6.47 4.39
CA PHE A 149 -12.60 6.53 4.56
C PHE A 149 -11.95 6.48 3.19
N HIS A 150 -11.19 7.51 2.86
CA HIS A 150 -10.40 7.59 1.64
C HIS A 150 -8.94 7.28 1.98
N LEU A 151 -8.47 6.11 1.57
CA LEU A 151 -7.09 5.66 1.73
C LEU A 151 -6.33 5.90 0.43
N MET A 152 -5.24 6.66 0.51
CA MET A 152 -4.45 7.09 -0.64
C MET A 152 -2.96 7.09 -0.33
N LYS A 153 -2.09 7.14 -1.34
CA LYS A 153 -0.62 7.22 -1.19
C LYS A 153 -0.04 5.98 -0.48
N GLY A 154 1.24 6.04 -0.10
CA GLY A 154 1.95 4.93 0.54
C GLY A 154 2.08 3.72 -0.39
N ASN A 155 1.80 2.52 0.14
CA ASN A 155 1.89 1.26 -0.62
C ASN A 155 0.81 1.11 -1.72
N LEU A 156 -0.19 2.01 -1.74
CA LEU A 156 -1.22 1.98 -2.77
C LEU A 156 -0.79 2.62 -4.10
N GLY A 157 0.30 3.39 -4.11
CA GLY A 157 0.76 4.10 -5.31
C GLY A 157 -0.34 5.00 -5.89
N GLU A 158 -0.68 4.80 -7.17
CA GLU A 158 -1.77 5.51 -7.86
C GLU A 158 -3.17 4.94 -7.56
N THR A 159 -3.27 3.88 -6.77
CA THR A 159 -4.56 3.33 -6.34
C THR A 159 -5.07 4.11 -5.13
N ALA A 160 -6.36 4.38 -5.08
CA ALA A 160 -7.05 4.78 -3.87
C ALA A 160 -8.11 3.75 -3.52
N VAL A 161 -8.34 3.57 -2.23
CA VAL A 161 -9.38 2.68 -1.69
C VAL A 161 -10.33 3.52 -0.85
N GLU A 162 -11.62 3.47 -1.19
CA GLU A 162 -12.69 4.06 -0.39
C GLU A 162 -13.38 2.95 0.41
N LEU A 163 -13.37 3.07 1.74
CA LEU A 163 -14.14 2.21 2.64
C LEU A 163 -15.36 2.99 3.11
N ARG A 164 -16.55 2.50 2.76
CA ARG A 164 -17.81 3.06 3.23
C ARG A 164 -18.40 2.18 4.32
N LEU A 165 -18.37 2.69 5.54
CA LEU A 165 -18.88 2.05 6.75
C LEU A 165 -20.30 2.58 7.00
N CYS A 166 -21.32 1.74 6.85
CA CYS A 166 -22.71 2.16 7.04
C CYS A 166 -23.26 1.70 8.40
N ASN A 167 -24.15 2.52 8.96
CA ASN A 167 -24.84 2.24 10.23
C ASN A 167 -23.86 1.96 11.38
N VAL A 168 -22.89 2.85 11.56
CA VAL A 168 -21.90 2.77 12.65
C VAL A 168 -22.62 2.92 13.99
N TYR A 169 -22.39 1.97 14.90
CA TYR A 169 -23.10 1.87 16.18
C TYR A 169 -22.19 1.87 17.40
N ALA A 170 -20.88 1.71 17.22
CA ALA A 170 -19.90 1.89 18.28
C ALA A 170 -18.58 2.42 17.70
N GLU A 171 -17.93 3.29 18.46
CA GLU A 171 -16.64 3.88 18.18
C GLU A 171 -15.87 3.96 19.49
N LYS A 172 -14.59 3.59 19.47
CA LYS A 172 -13.70 3.67 20.62
C LYS A 172 -12.32 4.15 20.17
N CYS A 173 -11.91 5.29 20.71
CA CYS A 173 -10.59 5.88 20.49
C CYS A 173 -9.72 5.66 21.75
N ILE A 174 -8.44 5.34 21.54
CA ILE A 174 -7.45 5.12 22.60
C ILE A 174 -6.13 5.70 22.13
N GLY A 175 -5.46 6.51 22.96
CA GLY A 175 -4.11 6.97 22.70
C GLY A 175 -3.83 8.31 23.37
N ASP A 176 -2.58 8.76 23.29
CA ASP A 176 -2.11 9.97 24.00
C ASP A 176 -2.78 11.24 23.48
N ASP A 177 -3.07 11.29 22.18
CA ASP A 177 -3.69 12.44 21.49
C ASP A 177 -5.03 12.09 20.81
N CYS A 178 -5.52 10.86 21.00
CA CYS A 178 -6.67 10.33 20.26
C CYS A 178 -7.97 10.43 21.04
N ASP A 179 -8.59 11.61 20.99
CA ASP A 179 -9.89 11.85 21.62
C ASP A 179 -11.08 11.48 20.71
N ASN A 180 -10.87 11.46 19.40
CA ASN A 180 -11.90 11.17 18.41
C ASN A 180 -11.31 10.73 17.06
N LEU A 181 -12.18 10.26 16.16
CA LEU A 181 -11.80 9.77 14.84
C LEU A 181 -11.23 10.86 13.91
N GLU A 182 -11.60 12.14 14.07
CA GLU A 182 -11.08 13.24 13.22
C GLU A 182 -9.57 13.41 13.38
N TYR A 183 -9.00 12.95 14.50
CA TYR A 183 -7.55 12.89 14.71
C TYR A 183 -6.82 12.14 13.58
N PHE A 184 -7.47 11.12 12.99
CA PHE A 184 -6.88 10.35 11.91
C PHE A 184 -7.01 11.00 10.53
N ASP A 185 -7.75 12.12 10.40
CA ASP A 185 -7.88 12.80 9.11
C ASP A 185 -6.53 13.37 8.67
N LYS A 186 -6.15 13.03 7.43
CA LYS A 186 -4.87 13.33 6.76
C LYS A 186 -3.65 12.70 7.41
N GLN A 187 -3.82 11.78 8.36
CA GLN A 187 -2.72 11.05 8.97
C GLN A 187 -2.31 9.84 8.13
N GLY A 188 -1.02 9.54 8.13
CA GLY A 188 -0.54 8.26 7.64
C GLY A 188 -0.93 7.15 8.61
N ILE A 189 -1.70 6.16 8.16
CA ILE A 189 -2.06 5.03 9.02
C ILE A 189 -0.92 4.02 9.09
N GLY A 190 -0.51 3.65 10.30
CA GLY A 190 0.47 2.59 10.49
C GLY A 190 -0.12 1.21 10.24
N TYR A 191 -1.39 1.03 10.61
CA TYR A 191 -2.10 -0.24 10.51
C TYR A 191 -3.61 -0.07 10.32
N LEU A 192 -4.19 -0.96 9.51
CA LEU A 192 -5.62 -1.11 9.32
C LEU A 192 -5.98 -2.61 9.31
N ASP A 193 -6.98 -2.97 10.10
CA ASP A 193 -7.51 -4.31 10.22
C ASP A 193 -9.03 -4.30 10.08
N ILE A 194 -9.55 -5.32 9.40
CA ILE A 194 -10.98 -5.47 9.10
C ILE A 194 -11.39 -6.86 9.54
N LYS A 195 -12.29 -6.95 10.52
CA LYS A 195 -12.84 -8.21 11.00
C LYS A 195 -14.32 -8.27 10.73
N LYS A 196 -14.77 -9.41 10.22
CA LYS A 196 -16.20 -9.74 10.15
C LYS A 196 -16.63 -10.34 11.48
N LEU A 197 -17.66 -9.76 12.08
CA LEU A 197 -18.33 -10.27 13.26
C LEU A 197 -19.53 -11.14 12.87
N ASP A 198 -20.18 -11.69 13.88
CA ASP A 198 -21.46 -12.38 13.70
C ASP A 198 -22.55 -11.39 13.22
N ASP A 199 -23.57 -11.91 12.51
CA ASP A 199 -24.70 -11.14 11.96
C ASP A 199 -24.35 -10.02 10.95
N PHE A 200 -23.35 -10.25 10.09
CA PHE A 200 -22.91 -9.30 9.06
C PHE A 200 -22.31 -7.99 9.58
N ASN A 201 -22.01 -7.89 10.87
CA ASN A 201 -21.32 -6.73 11.41
C ASN A 201 -19.83 -6.76 11.08
N TYR A 202 -19.18 -5.59 11.10
CA TYR A 202 -17.75 -5.44 10.89
C TYR A 202 -17.13 -4.63 12.01
N THR A 203 -15.91 -5.00 12.39
CA THR A 203 -15.02 -4.20 13.23
C THR A 203 -13.85 -3.73 12.39
N ILE A 204 -13.66 -2.41 12.32
CA ILE A 204 -12.53 -1.76 11.67
C ILE A 204 -11.62 -1.24 12.77
N HIS A 205 -10.36 -1.67 12.76
CA HIS A 205 -9.35 -1.21 13.70
C HIS A 205 -8.25 -0.47 12.94
N ILE A 206 -8.05 0.80 13.26
CA ILE A 206 -7.01 1.65 12.68
C ILE A 206 -6.04 2.01 13.78
N GLN A 207 -4.75 2.00 13.45
CA GLN A 207 -3.70 2.43 14.35
C GLN A 207 -2.72 3.36 13.60
N ASN A 208 -2.33 4.43 14.26
CA ASN A 208 -1.30 5.35 13.84
C ASN A 208 -0.22 5.38 14.93
N ASN A 209 1.01 5.04 14.54
CA ASN A 209 2.19 5.15 15.40
C ASN A 209 3.09 6.20 14.78
N PHE A 210 3.50 7.18 15.58
CA PHE A 210 4.48 8.17 15.15
C PHE A 210 5.48 8.44 16.27
N MET A 211 6.67 8.87 15.87
CA MET A 211 7.74 9.24 16.78
C MET A 211 7.82 10.76 16.83
N GLU A 212 7.68 11.33 18.01
CA GLU A 212 7.96 12.74 18.25
C GLU A 212 9.38 12.90 18.79
N PHE A 213 10.18 13.77 18.17
CA PHE A 213 11.52 14.09 18.63
C PHE A 213 11.49 15.39 19.44
N ILE A 214 11.56 15.27 20.75
CA ILE A 214 11.56 16.38 21.69
C ILE A 214 13.00 16.81 21.92
N CYS A 215 13.32 18.05 21.52
CA CYS A 215 14.60 18.69 21.79
C CYS A 215 14.75 18.92 23.30
N ILE A 216 15.79 18.35 23.91
CA ILE A 216 16.10 18.54 25.33
C ILE A 216 17.08 19.71 25.47
N ASP A 217 18.06 19.79 24.57
CA ASP A 217 19.02 20.90 24.42
C ASP A 217 19.54 20.97 22.96
N GLU A 218 20.48 21.88 22.67
CA GLU A 218 20.97 22.17 21.30
C GLU A 218 21.47 20.95 20.51
N LEU A 219 21.84 19.84 21.16
CA LEU A 219 22.39 18.65 20.50
C LEU A 219 21.70 17.34 20.91
N THR A 220 20.77 17.34 21.86
CA THR A 220 20.12 16.13 22.36
C THR A 220 18.61 16.14 22.13
N TYR A 221 18.13 15.01 21.64
CA TYR A 221 16.72 14.78 21.36
C TYR A 221 16.28 13.51 22.08
N ASN A 222 15.12 13.56 22.72
CA ASN A 222 14.39 12.37 23.15
C ASN A 222 13.36 12.01 22.08
N SER A 223 13.24 10.74 21.76
CA SER A 223 12.13 10.26 20.95
C SER A 223 11.04 9.70 21.86
N VAL A 224 9.82 10.22 21.73
CA VAL A 224 8.62 9.69 22.38
C VAL A 224 7.81 8.96 21.31
N GLU A 225 7.51 7.69 21.56
CA GLU A 225 6.62 6.92 20.69
C GLU A 225 5.18 7.17 21.12
N HIS A 226 4.38 7.67 20.19
CA HIS A 226 2.95 7.87 20.37
C HIS A 226 2.18 6.76 19.67
N ARG A 227 1.15 6.23 20.34
CA ARG A 227 0.31 5.16 19.81
C ARG A 227 -1.16 5.52 19.93
N ASN A 228 -1.78 5.77 18.78
CA ASN A 228 -3.19 6.11 18.67
C ASN A 228 -3.94 5.01 17.92
N GLU A 229 -5.09 4.60 18.46
CA GLU A 229 -5.93 3.51 17.97
C GLU A 229 -7.39 3.92 17.95
N VAL A 230 -8.10 3.50 16.90
CA VAL A 230 -9.56 3.60 16.84
C VAL A 230 -10.17 2.28 16.40
N THR A 231 -11.21 1.87 17.11
CA THR A 231 -12.05 0.72 16.79
C THR A 231 -13.44 1.19 16.44
N ILE A 232 -13.96 0.77 15.29
CA ILE A 232 -15.28 1.16 14.79
C ILE A 232 -16.08 -0.09 14.47
N ASN A 233 -17.31 -0.16 14.97
CA ASN A 233 -18.23 -1.23 14.61
C ASN A 233 -19.37 -0.70 13.73
N CYS A 234 -19.57 -1.34 12.58
CA CYS A 234 -20.61 -0.99 11.62
C CYS A 234 -21.38 -2.24 11.17
N ARG A 235 -22.56 -2.03 10.55
CA ARG A 235 -23.39 -3.13 10.06
C ARG A 235 -23.08 -3.51 8.62
N GLU A 236 -22.53 -2.58 7.85
CA GLU A 236 -22.20 -2.82 6.46
C GLU A 236 -20.86 -2.15 6.13
N LEU A 237 -20.11 -2.81 5.26
CA LEU A 237 -18.85 -2.34 4.73
C LEU A 237 -18.87 -2.52 3.21
N ASN A 238 -18.71 -1.42 2.48
CA ASN A 238 -18.52 -1.43 1.03
C ASN A 238 -17.13 -0.89 0.71
N ILE A 239 -16.45 -1.54 -0.21
CA ILE A 239 -15.12 -1.17 -0.66
C ILE A 239 -15.22 -0.77 -2.12
N THR A 240 -14.69 0.39 -2.45
CA THR A 240 -14.43 0.74 -3.86
C THR A 240 -12.98 1.11 -4.01
N TYR A 241 -12.45 0.95 -5.22
CA TYR A 241 -11.10 1.36 -5.54
C TYR A 241 -11.11 2.03 -6.91
N TYR A 242 -10.19 2.95 -7.08
CA TYR A 242 -10.06 3.71 -8.30
C TYR A 242 -8.61 4.19 -8.43
N ASN A 243 -8.22 4.56 -9.65
CA ASN A 243 -6.95 5.22 -9.85
C ASN A 243 -7.09 6.70 -9.42
N SER A 244 -6.40 7.09 -8.36
CA SER A 244 -6.46 8.43 -7.75
C SER A 244 -5.89 9.51 -8.68
N PHE A 245 -4.88 9.16 -9.48
CA PHE A 245 -4.33 10.03 -10.50
C PHE A 245 -5.38 10.41 -11.54
N LEU A 246 -6.02 9.39 -12.13
CA LEU A 246 -7.00 9.58 -13.19
C LEU A 246 -8.18 10.41 -12.68
N ARG A 247 -8.74 10.01 -11.52
CA ARG A 247 -9.87 10.72 -10.92
C ARG A 247 -9.53 12.17 -10.57
N GLY A 248 -8.35 12.41 -10.00
CA GLY A 248 -7.91 13.76 -9.63
C GLY A 248 -7.70 14.69 -10.85
N LEU A 249 -7.33 14.13 -12.00
CA LEU A 249 -7.28 14.88 -13.26
C LEU A 249 -8.67 15.14 -13.82
N GLU A 250 -9.54 14.13 -13.83
CA GLU A 250 -10.93 14.25 -14.30
C GLU A 250 -11.72 15.29 -13.50
N GLU A 251 -11.60 15.30 -12.17
CA GLU A 251 -12.25 16.28 -11.28
C GLU A 251 -11.78 17.73 -11.56
N LYS A 252 -10.57 17.90 -12.08
CA LYS A 252 -10.05 19.21 -12.53
C LYS A 252 -10.51 19.57 -13.96
N GLY A 253 -11.07 18.64 -14.71
CA GLY A 253 -11.44 18.79 -16.12
C GLY A 253 -10.28 18.54 -17.09
N ILE A 254 -9.22 17.87 -16.64
CA ILE A 254 -8.03 17.53 -17.44
C ILE A 254 -8.28 16.18 -18.11
N ALA A 255 -8.30 16.15 -19.44
CA ALA A 255 -8.53 14.91 -20.18
C ALA A 255 -7.21 14.16 -20.38
N LEU A 256 -7.16 12.90 -19.97
CA LEU A 256 -5.98 12.05 -20.06
C LEU A 256 -6.14 11.00 -21.17
N THR A 257 -5.08 10.79 -21.93
CA THR A 257 -4.97 9.70 -22.91
C THR A 257 -3.68 8.94 -22.65
N LYS A 258 -3.79 7.65 -22.30
CA LYS A 258 -2.62 6.76 -22.26
C LYS A 258 -2.14 6.53 -23.68
N LEU A 259 -0.86 6.76 -23.91
CA LEU A 259 -0.25 6.55 -25.21
C LEU A 259 0.33 5.14 -25.27
N TYR A 260 0.04 4.44 -26.35
CA TYR A 260 0.55 3.10 -26.63
C TYR A 260 1.50 3.18 -27.83
N SER A 261 2.48 2.26 -27.89
CA SER A 261 3.22 2.03 -29.14
C SER A 261 2.37 1.30 -30.15
N ASP A 262 2.69 1.49 -31.43
CA ASP A 262 2.18 0.62 -32.48
C ASP A 262 2.67 -0.80 -32.23
N LYS A 263 1.80 -1.79 -32.49
CA LYS A 263 2.07 -3.21 -32.19
C LYS A 263 3.27 -3.79 -32.94
N ASP A 264 3.74 -3.11 -33.98
CA ASP A 264 4.80 -3.55 -34.88
C ASP A 264 6.16 -2.87 -34.61
N VAL A 265 6.28 -2.07 -33.54
CA VAL A 265 7.52 -1.33 -33.22
C VAL A 265 8.14 -1.85 -31.92
N HIS A 266 9.44 -2.15 -31.95
CA HIS A 266 10.24 -2.59 -30.79
C HIS A 266 10.46 -1.52 -29.70
N TYR A 267 9.95 -0.30 -29.90
CA TYR A 267 10.09 0.83 -28.99
C TYR A 267 8.72 1.33 -28.53
N SER A 268 8.60 1.66 -27.24
CA SER A 268 7.38 2.22 -26.66
C SER A 268 7.25 3.70 -26.97
N LYS A 269 6.03 4.25 -26.89
CA LYS A 269 5.85 5.71 -27.02
C LYS A 269 6.62 6.49 -25.94
N ALA A 270 6.80 5.89 -24.77
CA ALA A 270 7.63 6.47 -23.71
C ALA A 270 9.11 6.55 -24.11
N ASP A 271 9.63 5.55 -24.84
CA ASP A 271 11.00 5.59 -25.38
C ASP A 271 11.18 6.74 -26.36
N GLU A 272 10.22 6.96 -27.27
CA GLU A 272 10.25 8.09 -28.20
C GLU A 272 10.28 9.43 -27.47
N LEU A 273 9.44 9.60 -26.44
CA LEU A 273 9.40 10.81 -25.64
C LEU A 273 10.72 11.03 -24.88
N ARG A 274 11.31 9.98 -24.31
CA ARG A 274 12.63 10.05 -23.65
C ARG A 274 13.73 10.44 -24.64
N SER A 275 13.78 9.82 -25.82
CA SER A 275 14.75 10.15 -26.85
C SER A 275 14.61 11.59 -27.34
N LYS A 276 13.37 12.05 -27.58
CA LYS A 276 13.11 13.45 -27.98
C LYS A 276 13.47 14.44 -26.87
N TRP A 277 13.18 14.09 -25.62
CA TRP A 277 13.57 14.89 -24.45
C TRP A 277 15.08 15.05 -24.39
N LEU A 278 15.82 13.93 -24.46
CA LEU A 278 17.27 13.91 -24.45
C LEU A 278 17.83 14.76 -25.59
N GLU A 279 17.40 14.50 -26.83
CA GLU A 279 17.88 15.24 -28.00
C GLU A 279 17.63 16.75 -27.87
N THR A 280 16.50 17.15 -27.30
CA THR A 280 16.13 18.56 -27.18
C THR A 280 16.96 19.27 -26.12
N PHE A 281 17.05 18.70 -24.92
CA PHE A 281 17.64 19.36 -23.76
C PHE A 281 19.15 19.13 -23.63
N THR A 282 19.75 18.22 -24.41
CA THR A 282 21.20 17.95 -24.38
C THR A 282 21.94 18.33 -25.66
N ARG A 283 21.25 18.84 -26.70
CA ARG A 283 21.81 19.01 -28.07
C ARG A 283 23.21 19.63 -28.13
N ASN A 284 23.48 20.61 -27.27
CA ASN A 284 24.72 21.38 -27.26
C ASN A 284 25.45 21.33 -25.90
N ILE A 285 25.24 20.26 -25.13
CA ILE A 285 25.77 20.13 -23.77
C ILE A 285 26.60 18.85 -23.70
N ASP A 286 27.81 18.95 -23.14
CA ASP A 286 28.59 17.76 -22.81
C ASP A 286 28.00 17.09 -21.57
N VAL A 287 27.43 15.92 -21.80
CA VAL A 287 26.74 15.09 -20.80
C VAL A 287 27.45 13.76 -20.54
N SER A 288 28.69 13.61 -21.02
CA SER A 288 29.45 12.36 -20.95
C SER A 288 29.72 11.87 -19.52
N ASP A 289 29.72 12.77 -18.54
CA ASP A 289 29.91 12.51 -17.11
C ASP A 289 28.61 12.63 -16.28
N ALA A 290 27.45 12.79 -16.92
CA ALA A 290 26.17 13.04 -16.25
C ALA A 290 25.32 11.77 -16.02
N ASN A 291 25.83 10.56 -16.33
CA ASN A 291 25.14 9.28 -16.08
C ASN A 291 23.65 9.28 -16.48
N LEU A 292 23.34 9.79 -17.69
CA LEU A 292 21.96 9.94 -18.18
C LEU A 292 21.30 8.60 -18.53
N ASP A 293 22.09 7.54 -18.64
CA ASP A 293 21.64 6.16 -18.80
C ASP A 293 20.93 5.63 -17.54
N GLN A 294 21.23 6.20 -16.37
CA GLN A 294 20.56 5.89 -15.11
C GLN A 294 19.31 6.74 -14.93
N CYS A 295 19.46 8.07 -15.00
CA CYS A 295 18.37 9.03 -14.78
C CYS A 295 18.58 10.27 -15.64
N LEU A 296 17.60 10.60 -16.51
CA LEU A 296 17.71 11.79 -17.38
C LEU A 296 17.81 13.09 -16.57
N TRP A 297 17.22 13.13 -15.37
CA TRP A 297 17.26 14.30 -14.48
C TRP A 297 18.65 14.60 -13.94
N HIS A 298 19.62 13.69 -14.07
CA HIS A 298 21.01 13.96 -13.69
C HIS A 298 21.62 15.14 -14.45
N ILE A 299 21.11 15.48 -15.64
CA ILE A 299 21.55 16.69 -16.33
C ILE A 299 21.39 17.95 -15.48
N PHE A 300 20.38 17.98 -14.58
CA PHE A 300 20.14 19.08 -13.66
C PHE A 300 20.98 18.97 -12.39
N SER A 301 21.02 17.80 -11.74
CA SER A 301 21.75 17.63 -10.49
C SER A 301 23.27 17.76 -10.66
N TYR A 302 23.79 17.40 -11.84
CA TYR A 302 25.20 17.59 -12.22
C TYR A 302 25.47 19.02 -12.76
N GLY A 303 24.46 19.90 -12.77
CA GLY A 303 24.58 21.29 -13.19
C GLY A 303 24.89 21.48 -14.67
N LYS A 304 24.62 20.48 -15.51
CA LYS A 304 24.89 20.53 -16.96
C LYS A 304 23.88 21.43 -17.69
N LEU A 305 22.65 21.45 -17.21
CA LEU A 305 21.59 22.32 -17.72
C LEU A 305 21.07 23.24 -16.60
N SER A 306 21.03 24.55 -16.87
CA SER A 306 20.50 25.54 -15.92
C SER A 306 19.02 25.29 -15.65
N CYS A 307 18.60 25.35 -14.40
CA CYS A 307 17.21 25.12 -13.99
C CYS A 307 16.89 25.87 -12.70
N VAL A 308 15.61 26.07 -12.46
CA VAL A 308 15.08 26.38 -11.12
C VAL A 308 14.72 25.08 -10.42
N GLN A 309 14.71 25.08 -9.10
CA GLN A 309 14.53 23.87 -8.30
C GLN A 309 13.46 24.05 -7.22
N ARG A 310 12.94 22.93 -6.71
CA ARG A 310 12.06 22.86 -5.53
C ARG A 310 10.81 23.75 -5.65
N GLU A 311 10.54 24.58 -4.65
CA GLU A 311 9.35 25.43 -4.60
C GLU A 311 9.29 26.42 -5.79
N GLU A 312 10.44 26.89 -6.27
CA GLU A 312 10.50 27.76 -7.45
C GLU A 312 10.12 27.01 -8.73
N ALA A 313 10.58 25.75 -8.87
CA ALA A 313 10.17 24.89 -9.98
C ALA A 313 8.65 24.62 -9.97
N ASN A 314 8.06 24.40 -8.79
CA ASN A 314 6.62 24.25 -8.64
C ASN A 314 5.87 25.54 -9.03
N ALA A 315 6.39 26.69 -8.62
CA ALA A 315 5.81 27.99 -8.94
C ALA A 315 5.85 28.27 -10.46
N ASP A 316 6.94 27.93 -11.12
CA ASP A 316 7.07 28.14 -12.57
C ASP A 316 6.21 27.17 -13.38
N LEU A 317 6.08 25.91 -12.94
CA LEU A 317 5.11 24.97 -13.50
C LEU A 317 3.68 25.52 -13.42
N ILE A 318 3.30 26.20 -12.33
CA ILE A 318 1.97 26.79 -12.20
C ILE A 318 1.78 27.95 -13.19
N LYS A 319 2.78 28.82 -13.34
CA LYS A 319 2.71 30.04 -14.19
C LYS A 319 2.66 29.74 -15.68
N ILE A 320 3.33 28.67 -16.14
CA ILE A 320 3.43 28.42 -17.58
C ILE A 320 2.08 28.01 -18.19
N LYS A 321 1.85 28.38 -19.46
CA LYS A 321 0.65 27.98 -20.20
C LYS A 321 0.71 26.48 -20.52
N LYS A 322 -0.33 25.74 -20.15
CA LYS A 322 -0.40 24.27 -20.24
C LYS A 322 -1.69 23.85 -20.94
N GLU A 323 -1.74 23.92 -22.26
CA GLU A 323 -2.91 23.41 -23.01
C GLU A 323 -2.82 21.88 -23.14
N THR A 324 -1.68 21.41 -23.67
CA THR A 324 -1.36 19.98 -23.83
C THR A 324 -0.03 19.67 -23.13
N LEU A 325 0.01 18.57 -22.38
CA LEU A 325 1.21 18.06 -21.72
C LEU A 325 1.50 16.62 -22.13
N TYR A 326 2.77 16.26 -22.18
CA TYR A 326 3.25 14.89 -22.16
C TYR A 326 3.83 14.56 -20.79
N LEU A 327 3.40 13.43 -20.24
CA LEU A 327 3.92 12.83 -19.01
C LEU A 327 4.55 11.49 -19.36
N PHE A 328 5.80 11.26 -18.95
CA PHE A 328 6.47 9.99 -19.12
C PHE A 328 7.45 9.75 -17.97
N PHE A 329 7.82 8.50 -17.77
CA PHE A 329 8.70 8.07 -16.67
C PHE A 329 10.11 7.79 -17.20
N ASN A 330 11.09 7.81 -16.30
CA ASN A 330 12.47 7.44 -16.64
C ASN A 330 12.57 6.03 -17.22
N GLU A 331 11.78 5.11 -16.65
CA GLU A 331 11.71 3.71 -17.08
C GLU A 331 10.28 3.29 -17.42
N GLY A 332 10.15 2.11 -18.04
CA GLY A 332 8.87 1.55 -18.42
C GLY A 332 8.27 2.17 -19.67
N THR A 333 7.11 1.63 -20.07
CA THR A 333 6.45 1.93 -21.36
C THR A 333 5.26 2.87 -21.23
N THR A 334 4.90 3.22 -19.99
CA THR A 334 3.74 4.08 -19.71
C THR A 334 4.07 5.54 -19.98
N CYS A 335 3.20 6.21 -20.75
CA CYS A 335 3.21 7.66 -20.89
C CYS A 335 1.78 8.16 -21.19
N TYR A 336 1.55 9.44 -20.94
CA TYR A 336 0.25 10.07 -21.03
C TYR A 336 0.33 11.37 -21.81
N ARG A 337 -0.72 11.66 -22.58
CA ARG A 337 -1.02 12.98 -23.11
C ARG A 337 -2.17 13.57 -22.31
N LEU A 338 -1.97 14.75 -21.74
CA LEU A 338 -3.01 15.51 -21.03
C LEU A 338 -3.49 16.65 -21.93
N ASN A 339 -4.79 16.90 -21.95
CA ASN A 339 -5.42 18.04 -22.62
C ASN A 339 -6.20 18.86 -21.59
N ASN A 340 -6.39 20.16 -21.87
CA ASN A 340 -6.98 21.12 -20.93
C ASN A 340 -6.21 21.12 -19.60
N ALA A 341 -4.89 21.10 -19.70
CA ALA A 341 -3.98 20.89 -18.58
C ALA A 341 -3.68 22.18 -17.78
N GLU A 342 -4.49 23.24 -17.91
CA GLU A 342 -4.21 24.54 -17.30
C GLU A 342 -4.17 24.45 -15.77
N LYS A 343 -4.94 23.54 -15.19
CA LYS A 343 -5.02 23.28 -13.75
C LYS A 343 -4.07 22.18 -13.24
N PHE A 344 -3.20 21.66 -14.12
CA PHE A 344 -2.20 20.67 -13.73
C PHE A 344 -1.15 21.31 -12.80
N THR A 345 -0.88 20.66 -11.67
CA THR A 345 0.11 21.11 -10.67
C THR A 345 1.02 19.97 -10.24
N ALA A 346 2.12 20.26 -9.55
CA ALA A 346 3.02 19.25 -9.01
C ALA A 346 2.33 18.25 -8.06
N GLU A 347 1.29 18.70 -7.34
CA GLU A 347 0.47 17.85 -6.46
C GLU A 347 -0.23 16.71 -7.23
N ASN A 348 -0.50 16.89 -8.53
CA ASN A 348 -1.13 15.85 -9.34
C ASN A 348 -0.23 14.65 -9.63
N ILE A 349 1.08 14.75 -9.33
CA ILE A 349 2.07 13.71 -9.61
C ILE A 349 2.94 13.42 -8.39
N ASP A 350 2.52 13.88 -7.21
CA ASP A 350 3.31 13.82 -5.97
C ASP A 350 3.48 12.40 -5.38
N TYR A 351 2.96 11.36 -6.01
CA TYR A 351 3.18 9.94 -5.63
C TYR A 351 4.02 9.20 -6.68
N PHE A 352 4.36 9.85 -7.79
CA PHE A 352 5.26 9.29 -8.79
C PHE A 352 6.71 9.62 -8.47
N ASN A 353 7.58 8.77 -9.00
CA ASN A 353 9.02 8.93 -8.97
C ASN A 353 9.53 9.01 -10.42
N ASP A 354 10.55 9.83 -10.63
CA ASP A 354 11.24 10.00 -11.92
C ASP A 354 10.28 10.24 -13.09
N ILE A 355 9.39 11.21 -12.90
CA ILE A 355 8.39 11.62 -13.88
C ILE A 355 8.79 12.95 -14.51
N TYR A 356 8.63 13.00 -15.83
CA TYR A 356 8.95 14.13 -16.69
C TYR A 356 7.67 14.67 -17.29
N VAL A 357 7.50 15.98 -17.22
CA VAL A 357 6.36 16.73 -17.75
C VAL A 357 6.90 17.75 -18.74
N THR A 358 6.35 17.78 -19.94
CA THR A 358 6.76 18.73 -20.98
C THR A 358 5.57 19.11 -21.84
N ASN A 359 5.66 20.23 -22.57
CA ASN A 359 4.70 20.53 -23.63
C ASN A 359 5.03 19.74 -24.92
N GLU A 360 4.15 19.84 -25.90
CA GLU A 360 4.26 19.08 -27.16
C GLU A 360 5.54 19.38 -27.98
N ASP A 361 5.99 20.63 -27.88
CA ASP A 361 7.17 21.14 -28.59
C ASP A 361 8.47 21.03 -27.80
N PHE A 362 8.43 20.50 -26.56
CA PHE A 362 9.60 20.34 -25.69
C PHE A 362 10.34 21.68 -25.45
N THR A 363 9.61 22.79 -25.36
CA THR A 363 10.19 24.11 -25.08
C THR A 363 10.51 24.28 -23.59
N TRP A 364 9.87 23.50 -22.72
CA TRP A 364 10.15 23.46 -21.29
C TRP A 364 9.96 22.05 -20.74
N THR A 365 10.56 21.77 -19.59
CA THR A 365 10.37 20.52 -18.86
C THR A 365 10.30 20.76 -17.36
N TYR A 366 9.41 20.04 -16.70
CA TYR A 366 9.37 19.88 -15.26
C TYR A 366 9.68 18.43 -14.92
N VAL A 367 10.51 18.20 -13.90
CA VAL A 367 10.98 16.85 -13.56
C VAL A 367 10.88 16.64 -12.05
N LEU A 368 10.15 15.60 -11.65
CA LEU A 368 10.05 15.16 -10.27
C LEU A 368 10.86 13.87 -10.09
N THR A 369 11.84 13.92 -9.19
CA THR A 369 12.80 12.84 -8.93
C THR A 369 12.28 11.89 -7.84
N HIS A 370 12.85 10.69 -7.76
CA HIS A 370 12.71 9.85 -6.56
C HIS A 370 13.48 10.40 -5.34
N GLU A 371 14.53 11.20 -5.57
CA GLU A 371 15.38 11.80 -4.54
C GLU A 371 14.84 13.13 -3.97
N ARG A 372 13.60 13.12 -3.48
CA ARG A 372 12.86 14.36 -3.15
C ARG A 372 13.50 15.26 -2.09
N VAL A 373 14.36 14.71 -1.23
CA VAL A 373 15.04 15.46 -0.16
C VAL A 373 16.28 16.18 -0.70
N THR A 374 17.02 15.53 -1.60
CA THR A 374 18.34 15.97 -2.05
C THR A 374 18.31 16.63 -3.42
N CYS A 375 17.38 16.24 -4.30
CA CYS A 375 17.39 16.61 -5.72
C CYS A 375 15.99 16.95 -6.23
N GLY A 376 15.88 18.06 -6.95
CA GLY A 376 14.64 18.48 -7.61
C GLY A 376 13.50 18.85 -6.64
N PRO A 377 12.25 18.92 -7.11
CA PRO A 377 11.88 18.93 -8.53
C PRO A 377 12.62 20.02 -9.32
N TYR A 378 12.79 19.82 -10.62
CA TYR A 378 13.47 20.75 -11.51
C TYR A 378 12.49 21.34 -12.51
N PHE A 379 12.69 22.61 -12.88
CA PHE A 379 12.02 23.21 -14.02
C PHE A 379 13.05 23.93 -14.90
N HIS A 380 12.94 23.71 -16.21
CA HIS A 380 13.78 24.34 -17.21
C HIS A 380 12.91 24.79 -18.39
N SER A 381 13.19 25.97 -18.92
CA SER A 381 12.61 26.50 -20.17
C SER A 381 13.74 26.99 -21.06
N ASN A 382 13.68 26.65 -22.34
CA ASN A 382 14.59 27.16 -23.37
C ASN A 382 14.35 28.65 -23.65
#